data_AF-A0A378TAR0-F1
#
_entry.id   AF-A0A378TAR0-F1
#
_cell.length_a   1.000
_cell.length_b   1.000
_cell.length_c   1.000
_cell.angle_alpha   90.00
_cell.angle_beta   90.00
_cell.angle_gamma   90.00
#
_symmetry.space_group_name_H-M   'P 1'
#
loop_
_entity.id
_entity.type
_entity.pdbx_description
1 polymer ?
#
loop_
_entity_poly.entity_id
_entity_poly.type
_entity_poly.pdbx_seq_one_letter_code
_entity_poly.pdbx_strand_id
1 'polypeptide(L)'
;MAGFVTSSAVPNGVDPTTVPQPLSPDVAEHVVAVVLFGLPNARAMNFLGQPPVTIGPLYEGKTRELCAVDDPVCSDGLNFAGHNPANYIGELASQGALFAAGRLVDGTR
;
A
#
# COMPACT_ATOMS: atom_id res chain seq x y z
N MET A 1 3.22 -7.26 3.95
CA MET A 1 3.92 -7.80 2.76
C MET A 1 3.51 -7.17 1.42
N ALA A 2 2.38 -6.45 1.31
CA ALA A 2 1.96 -5.82 0.05
C ALA A 2 2.97 -4.79 -0.52
N GLY A 3 3.77 -4.15 0.34
CA GLY A 3 4.70 -3.09 -0.07
C GLY A 3 5.77 -3.52 -1.08
N PHE A 4 6.22 -4.78 -1.07
CA PHE A 4 7.28 -5.24 -2.00
C PHE A 4 6.73 -5.64 -3.37
N VAL A 5 5.53 -6.18 -3.44
CA VAL A 5 4.94 -6.64 -4.72
C VAL A 5 4.48 -5.48 -5.59
N THR A 6 4.16 -4.33 -4.99
CA THR A 6 3.79 -3.09 -5.70
C THR A 6 4.97 -2.11 -5.84
N SER A 7 6.18 -2.48 -5.40
CA SER A 7 7.38 -1.66 -5.61
C SER A 7 7.98 -1.92 -7.00
N SER A 8 8.99 -1.14 -7.39
CA SER A 8 9.78 -1.39 -8.60
C SER A 8 10.96 -2.34 -8.38
N ALA A 9 11.38 -2.54 -7.12
CA ALA A 9 12.56 -3.32 -6.75
C ALA A 9 12.48 -3.78 -5.28
N VAL A 10 13.13 -4.90 -4.96
CA VAL A 10 13.48 -5.22 -3.56
C VAL A 10 14.43 -4.13 -3.05
N PRO A 11 14.15 -3.48 -1.90
CA PRO A 11 15.03 -2.43 -1.38
C PRO A 11 16.44 -2.93 -1.08
N ASN A 12 17.43 -2.04 -1.26
CA ASN A 12 18.83 -2.33 -0.92
C ASN A 12 18.96 -2.80 0.54
N GLY A 13 19.80 -3.82 0.77
CA GLY A 13 20.03 -4.38 2.10
C GLY A 13 19.02 -5.45 2.53
N VAL A 14 18.01 -5.75 1.71
CA VAL A 14 17.11 -6.90 1.90
C VAL A 14 17.55 -8.05 1.00
N ASP A 15 17.62 -9.26 1.54
CA ASP A 15 17.90 -10.45 0.74
C ASP A 15 16.70 -10.77 -0.16
N PRO A 16 16.85 -10.70 -1.50
CA PRO A 16 15.76 -10.91 -2.45
C PRO A 16 15.15 -12.31 -2.39
N THR A 17 15.82 -13.28 -1.79
CA THR A 17 15.30 -14.65 -1.62
C THR A 17 14.36 -14.79 -0.43
N THR A 18 14.31 -13.79 0.45
CA THR A 18 13.54 -13.81 1.71
C THR A 18 12.25 -12.99 1.66
N VAL A 19 12.03 -12.24 0.58
CA VAL A 19 10.85 -11.38 0.38
C VAL A 19 10.21 -11.65 -0.97
N PRO A 20 8.91 -11.37 -1.13
CA PRO A 20 8.29 -11.37 -2.44
C PRO A 20 9.01 -10.41 -3.39
N GLN A 21 9.30 -10.89 -4.60
CA GLN A 21 9.78 -10.04 -5.68
C GLN A 21 8.68 -9.08 -6.13
N PRO A 22 9.03 -7.89 -6.67
CA PRO A 22 8.10 -7.07 -7.42
C PRO A 22 7.36 -7.90 -8.46
N LEU A 23 6.07 -7.63 -8.62
CA LEU A 23 5.30 -8.25 -9.69
C LEU A 23 5.88 -7.84 -11.05
N SER A 24 5.87 -8.78 -11.99
CA SER A 24 6.35 -8.52 -13.34
C SER A 24 5.48 -7.45 -14.03
N PRO A 25 6.04 -6.71 -15.01
CA PRO A 25 5.30 -5.65 -15.70
C PRO A 25 4.00 -6.12 -16.37
N ASP A 26 3.99 -7.34 -16.93
CA ASP A 26 2.79 -7.93 -17.54
C ASP A 26 1.68 -8.14 -16.49
N VAL A 27 2.00 -8.52 -15.26
CA VAL A 27 0.99 -8.58 -14.19
C VAL A 27 0.47 -7.17 -13.88
N ALA A 28 1.36 -6.17 -13.84
CA ALA A 28 0.95 -4.80 -13.58
C ALA A 28 -0.06 -4.29 -14.63
N GLU A 29 0.06 -4.68 -15.90
CA GLU A 29 -0.91 -4.31 -16.96
C GLU A 29 -2.34 -4.79 -16.66
N HIS A 30 -2.48 -5.91 -15.96
CA HIS A 30 -3.79 -6.49 -15.61
C HIS A 30 -4.36 -5.93 -14.30
N VAL A 31 -3.58 -5.18 -13.52
CA VAL A 31 -4.03 -4.53 -12.29
C VAL A 31 -4.56 -3.15 -12.62
N VAL A 32 -5.85 -2.90 -12.39
CA VAL A 32 -6.47 -1.58 -12.61
C VAL A 32 -6.44 -0.66 -11.38
N ALA A 33 -6.31 -1.24 -10.18
CA ALA A 33 -6.31 -0.52 -8.93
C ALA A 33 -5.59 -1.31 -7.83
N VAL A 34 -4.89 -0.58 -6.95
CA VAL A 34 -4.34 -1.08 -5.69
C VAL A 34 -4.90 -0.21 -4.57
N VAL A 35 -5.40 -0.81 -3.49
CA VAL A 35 -5.82 -0.09 -2.30
C VAL A 35 -4.99 -0.57 -1.12
N LEU A 36 -4.23 0.34 -0.52
CA LEU A 36 -3.36 0.07 0.62
C LEU A 36 -3.97 0.70 1.87
N PHE A 37 -4.33 -0.13 2.83
CA PHE A 37 -4.80 0.29 4.14
C PHE A 37 -3.63 0.28 5.12
N GLY A 38 -3.36 1.42 5.75
CA GLY A 38 -2.31 1.53 6.76
C GLY A 38 -0.90 1.38 6.20
N LEU A 39 -0.61 1.94 5.01
CA LEU A 39 0.75 1.91 4.46
C LEU A 39 1.74 2.58 5.44
N PRO A 40 2.79 1.88 5.89
CA PRO A 40 3.75 2.44 6.83
C PRO A 40 4.46 3.67 6.29
N ASN A 41 4.49 4.74 7.09
CA ASN A 41 5.27 5.93 6.80
C ASN A 41 6.75 5.75 7.19
N ALA A 42 7.58 6.73 6.85
CA ALA A 42 9.02 6.69 7.13
C ALA A 42 9.34 6.57 8.63
N ARG A 43 8.54 7.19 9.52
CA ARG A 43 8.75 7.12 10.98
C ARG A 43 8.58 5.68 11.47
N ALA A 44 7.51 5.01 11.05
CA ALA A 44 7.23 3.63 11.41
C ALA A 44 8.30 2.67 10.86
N MET A 45 8.70 2.82 9.61
CA MET A 45 9.74 1.97 9.00
C MET A 45 11.10 2.16 9.68
N ASN A 46 11.49 3.40 9.99
CA ASN A 46 12.72 3.70 10.73
C ASN A 46 12.71 3.08 12.13
N PHE A 47 11.59 3.17 12.85
CA PHE A 47 11.44 2.54 14.17
C PHE A 47 11.60 1.02 14.12
N LEU A 48 11.11 0.38 13.05
CA LEU A 48 11.23 -1.06 12.83
C LEU A 48 12.60 -1.48 12.27
N GLY A 49 13.47 -0.54 11.92
CA GLY A 49 14.74 -0.81 11.23
C GLY A 49 14.53 -1.43 9.85
N GLN A 50 13.41 -1.11 9.19
CA GLN A 50 13.04 -1.66 7.88
C GLN A 50 13.20 -0.58 6.79
N PRO A 51 13.50 -0.97 5.54
CA PRO A 51 13.57 -0.01 4.43
C PRO A 51 12.20 0.63 4.16
N PRO A 52 12.12 1.87 3.67
CA PRO A 52 10.86 2.50 3.30
C PRO A 52 10.05 1.64 2.31
N VAL A 53 8.73 1.67 2.45
CA VAL A 53 7.83 1.10 1.44
C VAL A 53 7.60 2.14 0.36
N THR A 54 8.02 1.82 -0.87
CA THR A 54 7.84 2.69 -2.04
C THR A 54 6.95 2.00 -3.07
N ILE A 55 5.89 2.69 -3.50
CA ILE A 55 5.06 2.25 -4.62
C ILE A 55 5.83 2.51 -5.92
N GLY A 56 5.95 1.49 -6.78
CA GLY A 56 6.64 1.60 -8.06
C GLY A 56 5.83 2.41 -9.09
N PRO A 57 6.48 2.94 -10.15
CA PRO A 57 5.85 3.81 -11.14
C PRO A 57 4.72 3.10 -11.91
N LEU A 58 4.80 1.77 -12.05
CA LEU A 58 3.74 0.98 -12.67
C LEU A 58 2.45 0.96 -11.85
N TYR A 59 2.50 1.24 -10.54
CA TYR A 59 1.35 1.22 -9.63
C TYR A 59 0.97 2.59 -9.08
N GLU A 60 1.88 3.58 -9.11
CA GLU A 60 1.69 4.92 -8.53
C GLU A 60 0.38 5.59 -8.99
N GLY A 61 0.12 5.64 -10.30
CA GLY A 61 -1.10 6.24 -10.85
C GLY A 61 -2.40 5.47 -10.53
N LYS A 62 -2.29 4.22 -10.08
CA LYS A 62 -3.42 3.33 -9.78
C LYS A 62 -3.50 2.88 -8.33
N THR A 63 -2.75 3.51 -7.44
CA THR A 63 -2.77 3.18 -6.01
C THR A 63 -3.56 4.21 -5.22
N ARG A 64 -4.34 3.75 -4.25
CA ARG A 64 -4.98 4.58 -3.23
C ARG A 64 -4.51 4.13 -1.85
N GLU A 65 -3.88 5.03 -1.13
CA GLU A 65 -3.50 4.84 0.26
C GLU A 65 -4.62 5.37 1.17
N LEU A 66 -5.02 4.57 2.15
CA LEU A 66 -6.04 4.90 3.12
C LEU A 66 -5.47 4.68 4.52
N CYS A 67 -5.62 5.67 5.38
CA CYS A 67 -5.07 5.67 6.72
C CYS A 67 -6.19 5.98 7.73
N ALA A 68 -6.29 5.16 8.77
CA ALA A 68 -7.20 5.42 9.87
C ALA A 68 -6.74 6.65 10.67
N VAL A 69 -7.68 7.34 11.30
CA VAL A 69 -7.38 8.50 12.14
C VAL A 69 -6.46 8.08 13.30
N ASP A 70 -5.44 8.90 13.55
CA ASP A 70 -4.42 8.72 14.59
C ASP A 70 -3.61 7.42 14.54
N ASP A 71 -3.69 6.65 13.46
CA ASP A 71 -2.86 5.47 13.24
C ASP A 71 -1.38 5.88 13.08
N PRO A 72 -0.49 5.53 14.05
CA PRO A 72 0.91 5.94 14.02
C PRO A 72 1.73 5.24 12.93
N VAL A 73 1.20 4.18 12.32
CA VAL A 73 1.89 3.42 11.27
C VAL A 73 1.85 4.21 9.97
N CYS A 74 0.69 4.74 9.59
CA CYS A 74 0.50 5.45 8.32
C CYS A 74 0.36 6.97 8.43
N SER A 75 0.24 7.51 9.65
CA SER A 75 0.15 8.95 9.92
C SER A 75 1.12 9.39 11.02
N ASP A 76 1.12 10.68 11.33
CA ASP A 76 1.88 11.25 12.46
C ASP A 76 1.20 11.06 13.83
N GLY A 77 0.05 10.35 13.87
CA GLY A 77 -0.69 10.03 15.08
C GLY A 77 0.10 9.21 16.11
N LEU A 78 -0.49 9.01 17.29
CA LEU A 78 0.13 8.31 18.43
C LEU A 78 -0.78 7.23 19.05
N ASN A 79 -1.96 7.01 18.48
CA ASN A 79 -2.89 6.00 18.99
C ASN A 79 -2.59 4.65 18.33
N PHE A 80 -1.82 3.80 18.99
CA PHE A 80 -1.49 2.46 18.48
C PHE A 80 -2.73 1.60 18.18
N ALA A 81 -3.86 1.84 18.85
CA ALA A 81 -5.10 1.14 18.53
C ALA A 81 -5.66 1.56 17.15
N GLY A 82 -5.21 2.69 16.58
CA GLY A 82 -5.55 3.17 15.24
C GLY A 82 -5.19 2.18 14.13
N HIS A 83 -4.10 1.41 14.28
CA HIS A 83 -3.70 0.38 13.31
C HIS A 83 -4.47 -0.95 13.42
N ASN A 84 -5.57 -0.98 14.19
CA ASN A 84 -6.44 -2.14 14.26
C ASN A 84 -7.29 -2.26 12.97
N PRO A 85 -7.44 -3.46 12.37
CA PRO A 85 -8.31 -3.68 11.22
C PRO A 85 -9.74 -3.14 11.37
N ALA A 86 -10.29 -3.11 12.59
CA ALA A 86 -11.60 -2.57 12.87
C ALA A 86 -11.73 -1.05 12.61
N ASN A 87 -10.64 -0.30 12.49
CA ASN A 87 -10.68 1.12 12.09
C ASN A 87 -10.66 1.30 10.57
N TYR A 88 -10.44 0.23 9.82
CA TYR A 88 -10.37 0.23 8.36
C TYR A 88 -11.62 -0.34 7.69
N ILE A 89 -12.53 -0.93 8.48
CA ILE A 89 -13.85 -1.37 7.99
C ILE A 89 -14.82 -0.18 7.92
N GLY A 90 -15.90 -0.34 7.14
CA GLY A 90 -16.90 0.72 6.95
C GLY A 90 -16.44 1.76 5.95
N GLU A 91 -16.37 3.02 6.34
CA GLU A 91 -16.16 4.15 5.42
C GLU A 91 -14.85 4.05 4.63
N LEU A 92 -13.72 3.71 5.27
CA LEU A 92 -12.45 3.55 4.55
C LEU A 92 -12.51 2.37 3.57
N ALA A 93 -13.10 1.23 3.97
CA ALA A 93 -13.31 0.11 3.06
C ALA A 93 -14.20 0.51 1.86
N SER A 94 -15.27 1.26 2.10
CA SER A 94 -16.15 1.81 1.06
C SER A 94 -15.41 2.74 0.11
N GLN A 95 -14.56 3.64 0.61
CA GLN A 95 -13.73 4.52 -0.22
C GLN A 95 -12.77 3.71 -1.10
N GLY A 96 -12.13 2.68 -0.54
CA GLY A 96 -11.27 1.76 -1.29
C GLY A 96 -12.03 1.03 -2.38
N ALA A 97 -13.21 0.50 -2.07
CA ALA A 97 -14.06 -0.19 -3.02
C ALA A 97 -14.53 0.74 -4.15
N LEU A 98 -14.95 1.97 -3.83
CA LEU A 98 -15.36 2.96 -4.83
C LEU A 98 -14.21 3.36 -5.75
N PHE A 99 -13.01 3.56 -5.20
CA PHE A 99 -11.81 3.83 -6.00
C PHE A 99 -11.54 2.67 -6.98
N ALA A 100 -11.52 1.44 -6.50
CA ALA A 100 -11.26 0.27 -7.33
C ALA A 100 -12.33 0.08 -8.43
N ALA A 101 -13.61 0.24 -8.07
CA ALA A 101 -14.73 0.17 -9.01
C ALA A 101 -14.63 1.26 -10.09
N GLY A 102 -14.25 2.49 -9.72
CA GLY A 102 -14.06 3.58 -10.69
C GLY A 102 -13.00 3.26 -11.73
N ARG A 103 -11.87 2.65 -11.33
CA ARG A 103 -10.79 2.28 -12.26
C ARG A 103 -11.14 1.15 -13.21
N LEU A 104 -12.02 0.24 -12.82
CA LEU A 104 -12.55 -0.79 -13.74
C LEU A 104 -13.38 -0.15 -14.86
N VAL A 105 -14.18 0.86 -14.56
CA VAL A 105 -15.01 1.56 -15.56
C VAL A 105 -14.14 2.37 -16.52
N ASP A 106 -13.07 2.99 -16.03
CA ASP A 106 -12.18 3.78 -16.87
C ASP A 106 -11.29 2.91 -17.78
N GLY A 107 -10.87 1.73 -17.32
CA GLY A 107 -10.06 0.79 -18.11
C GLY A 107 -10.84 0.00 -19.18
N THR A 108 -12.16 0.17 -19.27
CA THR A 108 -13.02 -0.48 -20.28
C THR A 108 -13.47 0.47 -21.40
N ARG A 109 -12.99 1.72 -21.40
CA ARG A 109 -13.10 2.67 -22.53
C ARG A 109 -11.80 2.77 -23.29
#